data_AF-A0A819R441-F1
#
_entry.id   AF-A0A819R441-F1
#
_cell.length_a   1.000
_cell.length_b   1.000
_cell.length_c   1.000
_cell.angle_alpha   90.00
_cell.angle_beta   90.00
_cell.angle_gamma   90.00
#
_symmetry.space_group_name_H-M   'P 1'
#
loop_
_entity.id
_entity.type
_entity.pdbx_description
1 polymer ?
#
loop_
_entity_poly.entity_id
_entity_poly.type
_entity_poly.pdbx_seq_one_letter_code
_entity_poly.pdbx_strand_id
1 'polypeptide(L)' 'NPNVCRHYADTLFMCYNIMKTIYIILNDQISSEICRQKGIDIYEKHKNQFQFSGNPATNMVTVQIRPFVELNY' A
#
# COMPACT_ATOMS: atom_id res chain seq x y z
N ASN A 1 -33.82 6.13 34.10
CA ASN A 1 -32.69 6.84 34.75
C ASN A 1 -31.91 7.57 33.65
N PRO A 2 -32.10 8.90 33.50
CA PRO A 2 -31.54 9.67 32.39
C PRO A 2 -30.01 9.60 32.26
N ASN A 3 -29.29 9.34 33.36
CA ASN A 3 -27.83 9.18 33.34
C ASN A 3 -27.37 7.91 32.63
N VAL A 4 -28.15 6.82 32.74
CA VAL A 4 -27.85 5.55 32.06
C VAL A 4 -28.04 5.68 30.54
N CYS A 5 -29.10 6.37 30.11
CA CYS A 5 -29.36 6.61 28.69
C CYS A 5 -28.29 7.49 28.04
N ARG A 6 -27.82 8.53 28.75
CA ARG A 6 -26.75 9.41 28.27
C ARG A 6 -25.43 8.68 28.13
N HIS A 7 -25.04 7.90 29.14
CA HIS A 7 -23.81 7.11 29.10
C HIS A 7 -23.80 6.07 27.97
N TYR A 8 -24.95 5.45 27.71
CA TYR A 8 -25.11 4.52 26.59
C TYR A 8 -24.98 5.22 25.23
N ALA A 9 -25.57 6.41 25.09
CA ALA A 9 -25.46 7.21 23.87
C ALA A 9 -24.01 7.66 23.58
N ASP A 10 -23.28 8.09 24.63
CA ASP A 10 -21.86 8.48 24.51
C ASP A 10 -21.00 7.29 24.06
N THR A 11 -21.26 6.11 24.64
CA THR A 11 -20.57 4.86 24.28
C THR A 11 -20.82 4.48 22.82
N LEU A 12 -22.07 4.57 22.34
CA LEU A 12 -22.40 4.29 20.95
C LEU A 12 -21.71 5.25 19.98
N PHE A 13 -21.66 6.55 20.33
CA PHE A 13 -20.97 7.54 19.51
C PHE A 13 -19.46 7.27 19.43
N MET A 14 -18.84 6.86 20.54
CA MET A 14 -17.44 6.43 20.55
C MET A 14 -17.23 5.20 19.64
N CYS A 15 -18.05 4.16 19.77
CA CYS A 15 -17.99 2.96 18.93
C CYS A 15 -18.12 3.30 17.44
N TYR A 16 -19.04 4.19 17.08
CA TYR A 16 -19.20 4.65 15.69
C TYR A 16 -17.92 5.29 15.14
N ASN A 17 -17.28 6.19 15.90
CA ASN A 17 -16.05 6.86 15.46
C ASN A 17 -14.87 5.89 15.32
N ILE A 18 -14.78 4.90 16.21
CA ILE A 18 -13.77 3.82 16.10
C ILE A 18 -14.00 3.00 14.83
N MET A 19 -15.24 2.56 14.59
CA MET A 19 -15.59 1.78 13.39
C MET A 19 -15.32 2.55 12.10
N LYS A 20 -15.64 3.84 12.08
CA LYS A 20 -15.34 4.73 10.94
C LYS A 20 -13.83 4.81 10.67
N THR A 21 -13.02 4.95 11.72
CA THR A 21 -11.56 5.00 11.60
C THR A 21 -11.00 3.67 11.06
N ILE A 22 -11.46 2.54 11.61
CA ILE A 22 -11.07 1.20 11.14
C ILE A 22 -11.40 1.02 9.66
N TYR A 23 -12.61 1.43 9.24
CA TYR A 23 -13.03 1.32 7.85
C TYR A 23 -12.11 2.09 6.88
N ILE A 24 -11.70 3.30 7.27
CA ILE A 24 -10.75 4.10 6.47
C ILE A 24 -9.40 3.39 6.36
N ILE A 25 -8.85 2.89 7.47
CA ILE A 25 -7.58 2.16 7.48
C ILE A 25 -7.63 0.93 6.59
N LEU A 26 -8.71 0.14 6.67
CA LEU A 26 -8.87 -1.06 5.84
C LEU A 26 -8.94 -0.71 4.35
N ASN A 27 -9.64 0.35 3.97
CA ASN A 27 -9.70 0.80 2.58
C ASN A 27 -8.34 1.27 2.06
N ASP A 28 -7.55 1.96 2.89
CA ASP A 28 -6.19 2.37 2.53
C ASP A 28 -5.28 1.15 2.35
N GLN A 29 -5.35 0.17 3.25
CA GLN A 29 -4.63 -1.10 3.13
C GLN A 29 -4.99 -1.85 1.85
N ILE A 30 -6.28 -1.94 1.50
CA ILE A 30 -6.75 -2.56 0.25
C ILE A 30 -6.16 -1.81 -0.96
N SER A 31 -6.18 -0.48 -0.92
CA SER A 31 -5.65 0.36 -2.01
C SER A 31 -4.14 0.19 -2.19
N SER A 32 -3.41 0.11 -1.08
CA SER A 32 -1.98 -0.17 -1.04
C SER A 32 -1.66 -1.55 -1.63
N GLU A 33 -2.44 -2.57 -1.27
CA GLU A 33 -2.27 -3.93 -1.80
C GLU A 33 -2.54 -4.00 -3.31
N ILE A 34 -3.56 -3.30 -3.79
CA ILE A 34 -3.83 -3.18 -5.24
C ILE A 34 -2.66 -2.48 -5.96
N CYS A 35 -2.10 -1.43 -5.37
CA CYS A 35 -0.94 -0.72 -5.92
C CYS A 35 0.28 -1.64 -5.99
N ARG A 36 0.54 -2.40 -4.91
CA ARG A 36 1.61 -3.40 -4.83
C ARG A 36 1.46 -4.44 -5.94
N GLN A 37 0.27 -5.00 -6.12
CA GLN A 37 0.03 -6.01 -7.15
C GLN A 37 0.24 -5.45 -8.56
N LYS A 38 -0.28 -4.25 -8.86
CA LYS A 38 -0.03 -3.58 -10.15
C LYS A 38 1.46 -3.33 -10.41
N GLY A 39 2.22 -2.95 -9.38
CA GLY A 39 3.67 -2.78 -9.47
C GLY A 39 4.38 -4.08 -9.84
N ILE A 40 3.97 -5.19 -9.23
CA ILE A 40 4.49 -6.54 -9.55
C ILE A 40 4.15 -6.90 -11.00
N ASP A 41 2.91 -6.69 -11.43
CA ASP A 41 2.47 -7.04 -12.79
C ASP A 41 3.26 -6.25 -13.85
N ILE A 42 3.50 -4.95 -13.62
CA ILE A 42 4.33 -4.11 -14.49
C ILE A 42 5.78 -4.63 -14.50
N TYR A 43 6.34 -4.92 -13.33
CA TYR A 43 7.69 -5.45 -13.23
C TYR A 43 7.83 -6.77 -13.99
N GLU A 44 6.95 -7.75 -13.78
CA GLU A 44 7.04 -9.04 -14.46
C GLU A 44 6.91 -8.91 -15.98
N LYS A 45 6.01 -8.03 -16.45
CA LYS A 45 5.81 -7.77 -17.88
C LYS A 45 7.04 -7.12 -18.53
N HIS A 46 7.78 -6.29 -17.80
CA HIS A 46 8.83 -5.43 -18.33
C HIS A 46 10.21 -5.69 -17.70
N LYS A 47 10.41 -6.78 -16.95
CA LYS A 47 11.63 -7.03 -16.15
C LYS A 47 12.92 -6.99 -16.95
N ASN A 48 12.87 -7.40 -18.22
CA ASN A 48 14.03 -7.39 -19.12
C ASN A 48 14.49 -5.96 -19.50
N GLN A 49 13.65 -4.95 -19.27
CA GLN A 49 13.93 -3.53 -19.54
C GLN A 49 14.51 -2.82 -18.31
N PHE A 50 14.56 -3.48 -17.15
CA PHE A 50 15.06 -2.90 -15.92
C PHE A 50 16.37 -3.56 -15.47
N GLN A 51 17.23 -2.80 -14.81
CA GLN A 51 18.42 -3.28 -14.13
C GLN A 51 18.40 -2.79 -12.69
N PHE A 52 18.52 -3.74 -11.76
CA PHE A 52 18.56 -3.48 -10.32
C PHE A 52 20.00 -3.63 -9.86
N SER A 53 20.50 -2.64 -9.12
CA SER A 53 21.78 -2.73 -8.41
C SER A 53 21.58 -2.37 -6.94
N GLY A 54 22.14 -3.17 -6.04
CA GLY A 54 22.09 -2.93 -4.61
C GLY A 54 23.45 -2.48 -4.09
N ASN A 55 23.48 -1.45 -3.25
CA ASN A 55 24.67 -1.12 -2.46
C ASN A 55 24.49 -1.70 -1.04
N PRO A 56 25.19 -2.79 -0.68
CA PRO A 56 25.03 -3.42 0.63
C PRO A 56 25.54 -2.54 1.78
N ALA A 57 26.39 -1.54 1.52
CA ALA A 57 26.88 -0.62 2.55
C ALA A 57 25.84 0.45 2.94
N THR A 58 24.94 0.83 2.02
CA THR A 58 23.89 1.84 2.27
C THR A 58 22.48 1.26 2.30
N ASN A 59 22.33 -0.03 2.01
CA ASN A 59 21.06 -0.72 1.84
C ASN A 59 20.15 -0.06 0.78
N MET A 60 20.74 0.67 -0.17
CA MET A 60 20.01 1.34 -1.25
C MET A 60 19.93 0.42 -2.47
N VAL A 61 18.74 0.34 -3.07
CA VAL A 61 18.51 -0.31 -4.36
C VAL A 61 18.29 0.77 -5.40
N THR A 62 19.07 0.73 -6.48
CA THR A 62 18.91 1.60 -7.64
C THR A 62 18.26 0.80 -8.77
N VAL A 63 17.27 1.40 -9.42
CA VAL A 63 16.62 0.85 -10.62
C VAL A 63 16.96 1.74 -11.79
N GLN A 64 17.45 1.14 -12.87
CA GLN A 64 17.76 1.82 -14.12
C GLN A 64 16.96 1.20 -15.27
N ILE A 65 16.46 2.04 -16.18
CA ILE A 65 15.90 1.58 -17.45
C ILE A 65 17.07 1.24 -18.36
N ARG A 66 17.09 0.03 -18.93
CA ARG A 66 18.11 -0.36 -19.88
C ARG A 66 17.93 0.45 -21.17
N PRO A 67 18.97 1.14 -21.67
CA PRO A 67 18.93 1.70 -23.01
C PRO A 67 18.73 0.53 -23.99
N PHE A 68 17.77 0.68 -24.91
CA PHE A 68 17.32 -0.28 -25.93
C PHE A 68 18.08 -1.61 -25.97
N VAL A 69 17.40 -2.69 -25.56
CA VAL A 69 17.85 -4.06 -25.85
C VAL A 69 18.04 -4.13 -27.36
N GLU A 70 19.27 -4.33 -27.84
CA GLU A 70 19.51 -4.80 -29.19
C GLU A 70 18.70 -6.09 -29.32
N LEU A 71 17.60 -6.02 -30.07
CA LEU A 71 16.89 -7.20 -30.52
C LEU A 71 17.89 -7.92 -31.42
N ASN A 72 18.60 -8.90 -30.87
CA ASN A 72 19.36 -9.85 -31.66
C ASN A 72 18.35 -10.52 -32.62
N TYR A 73 18.38 -10.07 -33.87
CA TYR A 73 17.71 -10.69 -35.01
C TYR A 73 18.32 -12.06 -35.30
#